data_AF-A0A0T9R2A5-F1
#
_entry.id   AF-A0A0T9R2A5-F1
#
_cell.length_a   1.000
_cell.length_b   1.000
_cell.length_c   1.000
_cell.angle_alpha   90.00
_cell.angle_beta   90.00
_cell.angle_gamma   90.00
#
_symmetry.space_group_name_H-M   'P 1'
#
loop_
_entity.id
_entity.type
_entity.pdbx_description
1 polymer ?
#
loop_
_entity_poly.entity_id
_entity_poly.type
_entity_poly.pdbx_seq_one_letter_code
_entity_poly.pdbx_strand_id
1 'polypeptide(L)'
;MKNEKFLENVMLFFGCALMCAAVAFHFLAKLAISARLLTLSLSGQETLHLISVGGALFLFVIGAGLVIAGWLYSGMNAWKTFMAVTTHGEEKQ
;
A
#
# COMPACT_ATOMS: atom_id res chain seq x y z
N MET A 1 -22.37 -8.23 3.15
CA MET A 1 -21.69 -7.85 4.41
C MET A 1 -20.35 -8.57 4.67
N LYS A 2 -20.25 -9.91 4.67
CA LYS A 2 -18.99 -10.61 5.05
C LYS A 2 -17.83 -10.40 4.05
N ASN A 3 -18.14 -10.40 2.76
CA ASN A 3 -17.13 -10.25 1.69
C ASN A 3 -16.61 -8.81 1.54
N GLU A 4 -17.44 -7.82 1.86
CA GLU A 4 -17.09 -6.39 1.74
C GLU A 4 -16.05 -5.98 2.78
N LYS A 5 -16.23 -6.41 4.04
CA LYS A 5 -15.24 -6.20 5.10
C LYS A 5 -13.95 -6.98 4.86
N PHE A 6 -14.04 -8.16 4.26
CA PHE A 6 -12.86 -8.93 3.87
C PHE A 6 -12.05 -8.20 2.78
N LEU A 7 -12.71 -7.70 1.74
CA LEU A 7 -12.07 -6.94 0.66
C LEU A 7 -11.39 -5.66 1.19
N GLU A 8 -12.08 -4.92 2.06
CA GLU A 8 -11.56 -3.70 2.69
C GLU A 8 -10.30 -3.98 3.52
N ASN A 9 -10.34 -5.03 4.33
CA ASN A 9 -9.20 -5.41 5.18
C ASN A 9 -8.02 -5.94 4.35
N VAL A 10 -8.30 -6.68 3.28
CA VAL A 10 -7.26 -7.15 2.33
C VAL A 10 -6.61 -5.97 1.62
N MET A 11 -7.39 -5.00 1.11
CA MET A 11 -6.82 -3.83 0.42
C MET A 11 -5.93 -3.01 1.34
N LEU A 12 -6.37 -2.76 2.57
CA LEU A 12 -5.59 -1.99 3.55
C LEU A 12 -4.33 -2.73 4.00
N PHE A 13 -4.46 -4.00 4.40
CA PHE A 13 -3.34 -4.80 4.88
C PHE A 13 -2.31 -5.03 3.77
N PHE A 14 -2.77 -5.39 2.57
CA PHE A 14 -1.89 -5.64 1.43
C PHE A 14 -1.21 -4.35 0.93
N GLY A 15 -1.94 -3.22 0.91
CA GLY A 15 -1.38 -1.93 0.56
C GLY A 15 -0.28 -1.49 1.54
N CYS A 16 -0.52 -1.61 2.86
CA CYS A 16 0.50 -1.35 3.88
C CYS A 16 1.69 -2.30 3.77
N ALA A 17 1.45 -3.59 3.52
CA ALA A 17 2.51 -4.57 3.34
C ALA A 17 3.40 -4.23 2.13
N LEU A 18 2.81 -3.78 1.02
CA LEU A 18 3.54 -3.32 -0.17
C LEU A 18 4.39 -2.08 0.13
N MET A 19 3.88 -1.11 0.89
CA MET A 19 4.64 0.06 1.30
C MET A 19 5.83 -0.33 2.19
N CYS A 20 5.64 -1.25 3.15
CA CYS A 20 6.74 -1.78 3.96
C CYS A 20 7.75 -2.57 3.12
N ALA A 21 7.29 -3.40 2.19
CA ALA A 21 8.14 -4.16 1.28
C ALA A 21 8.99 -3.25 0.39
N ALA A 22 8.44 -2.12 -0.06
CA ALA A 22 9.18 -1.12 -0.83
C ALA A 22 10.36 -0.54 -0.04
N VAL A 23 10.12 -0.16 1.22
CA VAL A 23 11.17 0.37 2.11
C VAL A 23 12.22 -0.70 2.40
N ALA A 24 11.79 -1.92 2.72
CA ALA A 24 12.68 -3.05 2.97
C ALA A 24 13.55 -3.38 1.76
N PHE A 25 12.97 -3.39 0.55
CA PHE A 25 13.69 -3.62 -0.69
C PHE A 25 14.76 -2.55 -0.96
N HIS A 26 14.40 -1.28 -0.78
CA HIS A 26 15.36 -0.18 -0.96
C HIS A 26 16.51 -0.26 0.05
N PHE A 27 16.19 -0.53 1.32
CA PHE A 27 17.16 -0.65 2.38
C PHE A 27 18.13 -1.83 2.16
N LEU A 28 17.59 -2.98 1.75
CA LEU A 28 18.38 -4.17 1.48
C LEU A 28 19.31 -3.97 0.27
N ALA A 29 18.85 -3.29 -0.77
CA ALA A 29 19.69 -2.92 -1.92
C ALA A 29 20.85 -1.99 -1.50
N LYS A 30 20.60 -0.98 -0.65
CA LYS A 30 21.65 -0.10 -0.12
C LYS A 30 22.66 -0.86 0.75
N LEU A 31 22.19 -1.79 1.58
CA LEU A 31 23.06 -2.65 2.39
C LEU A 31 23.93 -3.54 1.52
N ALA A 32 23.37 -4.16 0.48
CA ALA A 32 24.12 -5.03 -0.43
C ALA A 32 25.25 -4.29 -1.17
N ILE A 33 25.00 -3.05 -1.60
CA ILE A 33 26.02 -2.18 -2.21
C ILE A 33 27.09 -1.79 -1.17
N SER A 34 26.67 -1.37 0.02
CA SER A 34 27.58 -0.87 1.07
C SER A 34 28.47 -1.98 1.66
N ALA A 35 27.94 -3.18 1.80
CA ALA A 35 28.67 -4.35 2.30
C ALA A 35 29.63 -4.95 1.27
N ARG A 36 29.76 -4.35 0.07
CA ARG A 36 30.49 -4.92 -1.08
C ARG A 36 30.12 -6.38 -1.40
N LEU A 37 28.93 -6.82 -0.99
CA LEU A 37 28.39 -8.14 -1.34
C LEU A 37 28.22 -8.29 -2.85
N LEU A 38 28.07 -7.16 -3.55
CA LEU A 38 28.04 -7.04 -5.00
C LEU A 38 29.28 -6.26 -5.48
N THR A 39 30.27 -6.97 -6.01
CA THR A 39 31.45 -6.36 -6.67
C THR A 39 31.05 -5.83 -8.05
N LEU A 40 30.32 -4.70 -8.10
CA LEU A 40 29.93 -4.07 -9.36
C LEU A 40 30.91 -2.97 -9.76
N SER A 41 31.10 -2.80 -11.08
CA SER A 41 31.71 -1.61 -11.65
C SER A 41 30.90 -0.36 -11.27
N LEU A 42 31.52 0.83 -11.35
CA LEU A 42 30.88 2.10 -11.01
C LEU A 42 29.52 2.30 -11.75
N SER A 43 29.47 1.93 -13.03
CA SER A 43 28.24 1.96 -13.85
C SER A 43 27.18 0.95 -13.40
N GLY A 44 27.61 -0.20 -12.89
CA GLY A 44 26.72 -1.21 -12.31
C GLY A 44 26.08 -0.75 -11.00
N GLN A 45 26.82 -0.01 -10.17
CA GLN A 45 26.30 0.57 -8.93
C GLN A 45 25.22 1.63 -9.19
N GLU A 46 25.44 2.52 -10.17
CA GLU A 46 24.44 3.53 -10.56
C GLU A 46 23.16 2.91 -11.10
N THR A 47 23.29 1.89 -11.96
CA THR A 47 22.15 1.16 -12.52
C THR A 47 21.35 0.47 -11.41
N LEU A 48 22.04 -0.19 -10.49
CA LEU A 48 21.39 -0.88 -9.37
C LEU A 48 20.72 0.10 -8.40
N HIS A 49 21.30 1.28 -8.20
CA HIS A 49 20.69 2.34 -7.40
C HIS A 49 19.41 2.87 -8.06
N LEU A 50 19.43 3.12 -9.38
CA LEU A 50 18.25 3.54 -10.14
C LEU A 50 17.14 2.48 -10.10
N ILE A 51 17.47 1.20 -10.28
CA ILE A 51 16.51 0.09 -10.20
C ILE A 51 15.95 -0.04 -8.78
N SER A 52 16.79 0.10 -7.75
CA SER A 52 16.36 0.04 -6.35
C SER A 52 15.38 1.16 -6.02
N VAL A 53 15.72 2.40 -6.38
CA VAL A 53 14.88 3.57 -6.13
C VAL A 53 13.58 3.48 -6.94
N GLY A 54 13.68 3.15 -8.23
CA GLY A 54 12.52 3.01 -9.12
C GLY A 54 11.59 1.88 -8.69
N GLY A 55 12.13 0.71 -8.34
CA GLY A 55 11.37 -0.42 -7.84
C GLY A 55 10.68 -0.13 -6.51
N ALA A 56 11.37 0.54 -5.58
CA ALA A 56 10.78 0.97 -4.32
C ALA A 56 9.65 1.99 -4.54
N LEU A 57 9.86 3.00 -5.38
CA LEU A 57 8.82 3.98 -5.73
C LEU A 57 7.60 3.30 -6.35
N PHE A 58 7.81 2.38 -7.30
CA PHE A 58 6.73 1.65 -7.95
C PHE A 58 5.88 0.85 -6.95
N LEU A 59 6.52 0.05 -6.10
CA LEU A 59 5.84 -0.73 -5.06
C LEU A 59 5.11 0.17 -4.05
N PHE A 60 5.74 1.29 -3.67
CA PHE A 60 5.16 2.23 -2.73
C PHE A 60 3.92 2.93 -3.30
N VAL A 61 3.97 3.39 -4.56
CA VAL A 61 2.83 4.06 -5.21
C VAL A 61 1.67 3.09 -5.39
N ILE A 62 1.93 1.84 -5.77
CA ILE A 62 0.88 0.81 -5.86
C ILE A 62 0.28 0.53 -4.48
N GLY A 63 1.11 0.34 -3.46
CA GLY A 63 0.66 0.12 -2.09
C GLY A 63 -0.18 1.28 -1.56
N ALA A 64 0.27 2.52 -1.78
CA ALA A 64 -0.46 3.74 -1.42
C ALA A 64 -1.82 3.82 -2.15
N GLY A 65 -1.86 3.49 -3.44
CA GLY A 65 -3.11 3.45 -4.21
C GLY A 65 -4.11 2.44 -3.65
N LEU A 66 -3.65 1.25 -3.26
CA LEU A 66 -4.47 0.21 -2.61
C LEU A 66 -5.02 0.66 -1.26
N VAL A 67 -4.20 1.34 -0.44
CA VAL A 67 -4.66 1.88 0.85
C VAL A 67 -5.71 2.97 0.65
N ILE A 68 -5.48 3.91 -0.27
CA ILE A 68 -6.45 4.98 -0.59
C ILE A 68 -7.77 4.39 -1.10
N ALA A 69 -7.70 3.39 -1.99
CA ALA A 69 -8.89 2.69 -2.48
C ALA A 69 -9.65 1.97 -1.35
N GLY A 70 -8.93 1.31 -0.43
CA GLY A 70 -9.51 0.69 0.75
C GLY A 70 -10.21 1.69 1.67
N TRP A 71 -9.58 2.85 1.93
CA TRP A 71 -10.19 3.93 2.71
C TRP A 71 -11.42 4.54 2.04
N LEU A 72 -11.37 4.78 0.73
CA LEU A 72 -12.51 5.30 -0.01
C LEU A 72 -13.69 4.32 0.05
N TYR A 73 -13.42 3.03 -0.14
CA TYR A 73 -14.43 1.97 -0.03
C TYR A 73 -15.03 1.89 1.37
N SER A 74 -14.20 1.94 2.41
CA SER A 74 -14.61 1.99 3.82
C SER A 74 -15.53 3.18 4.11
N GLY A 75 -15.11 4.38 3.69
CA GLY A 75 -15.88 5.61 3.89
C GLY A 75 -17.23 5.57 3.18
N MET A 76 -17.28 5.08 1.94
CA MET A 76 -18.53 4.89 1.22
C MET A 76 -19.48 3.92 1.93
N ASN A 77 -18.94 2.83 2.50
CA ASN A 77 -19.74 1.84 3.21
C ASN A 77 -20.26 2.37 4.56
N ALA A 78 -19.46 3.17 5.26
CA ALA A 78 -19.87 3.88 6.46
C ALA A 78 -20.96 4.91 6.16
N TRP A 79 -20.82 5.65 5.05
CA TRP A 79 -21.81 6.63 4.59
C TRP A 79 -23.16 5.99 4.24
N LYS A 80 -23.15 4.86 3.51
CA LYS A 80 -24.37 4.09 3.24
C LYS A 80 -25.05 3.61 4.53
N THR A 81 -24.27 3.14 5.49
CA THR A 81 -24.77 2.69 6.79
C THR A 81 -25.42 3.85 7.55
N PHE A 82 -24.78 5.02 7.57
CA PHE A 82 -25.31 6.22 8.22
C PHE A 82 -26.64 6.66 7.59
N MET A 83 -26.71 6.74 6.26
CA MET A 83 -27.95 7.11 5.56
C MET A 83 -29.09 6.10 5.78
N ALA A 84 -28.78 4.80 5.88
CA ALA A 84 -29.78 3.78 6.19
C ALA A 84 -30.34 3.94 7.62
N VAL A 85 -29.50 4.31 8.59
CA VAL A 85 -29.92 4.56 9.98
C VAL A 85 -30.78 5.82 10.09
N THR A 86 -30.42 6.91 9.40
CA THR A 86 -31.21 8.15 9.45
C THR A 86 -32.57 8.00 8.77
N THR A 87 -32.67 7.20 7.70
CA THR A 87 -33.93 7.00 6.97
C THR A 87 -34.95 6.14 7.74
N HIS A 88 -34.50 5.13 8.51
CA HIS A 88 -35.40 4.33 9.35
C HIS A 88 -35.72 4.95 10.73
N GLY A 89 -35.05 6.04 11.09
CA GLY A 89 -35.37 6.81 12.30
C GLY A 89 -36.69 7.59 12.19
N GLU A 90 -37.08 7.98 10.97
CA GLU A 90 -38.29 8.79 10.73
C GLU A 90 -39.58 7.97 10.66
N GLU A 91 -39.53 6.65 10.42
CA GLU A 91 -40.72 5.78 10.41
C GLU A 91 -41.19 5.33 11.80
N LYS A 92 -40.44 5.65 12.86
CA LYS A 92 -40.76 5.24 14.25
C LYS A 92 -41.10 6.40 15.19
N GLN A 93 -41.34 7.60 14.67
CA GLN A 93 -41.88 8.72 15.46
C GLN A 93 -43.35 8.95 15.16
#